data_AF-A0A7V7X241-F1
#
_entry.id   AF-A0A7V7X241-F1
#
_cell.length_a   1.000
_cell.length_b   1.000
_cell.length_c   1.000
_cell.angle_alpha   90.00
_cell.angle_beta   90.00
_cell.angle_gamma   90.00
#
_symmetry.space_group_name_H-M   'P 1'
#
loop_
_entity.id
_entity.type
_entity.pdbx_description
1 polymer ?
#
loop_
_entity_poly.entity_id
_entity_poly.type
_entity_poly.pdbx_seq_one_letter_code
_entity_poly.pdbx_strand_id
1 'polypeptide(L)'
;MLSFIIISIGLIALAFVLKPLIAKEYIALDHRDEKTVKLDALIAKKNKIYMDIKDLDFEFGIGKMAEDDYRSLRKQSMAEVADVIRQIDIGGGESSEGNGKITDEYIEKLIAAKRKKKIAPDEIVIESHPEILTCSQCGQVNNIEAKFCSECGTKLVKD
;
A
#
# COMPACT_ATOMS: atom_id res chain seq x y z
N MET A 1 -42.13 2.91 -44.28
CA MET A 1 -41.82 3.93 -43.24
C MET A 1 -41.42 3.28 -41.92
N LEU A 2 -42.29 2.46 -41.29
CA LEU A 2 -41.98 1.80 -40.00
C LEU A 2 -40.72 0.92 -40.03
N SER A 3 -40.54 0.14 -41.10
CA SER A 3 -39.38 -0.76 -41.24
C SER A 3 -38.05 -0.01 -41.33
N PHE A 4 -38.03 1.17 -41.96
CA PHE A 4 -36.82 2.01 -42.05
C PHE A 4 -36.43 2.62 -40.69
N ILE A 5 -37.42 2.93 -39.85
CA ILE A 5 -37.21 3.44 -38.48
C ILE A 5 -36.64 2.34 -37.58
N ILE A 6 -37.13 1.11 -37.71
CA ILE A 6 -36.64 -0.03 -36.92
C ILE A 6 -35.18 -0.34 -37.30
N ILE A 7 -34.87 -0.32 -38.61
CA ILE A 7 -33.50 -0.57 -39.10
C ILE A 7 -32.53 0.54 -38.65
N SER A 8 -32.94 1.80 -38.69
CA SER A 8 -32.06 2.91 -38.25
C SER A 8 -31.76 2.86 -36.75
N ILE A 9 -32.78 2.56 -35.92
CA ILE A 9 -32.60 2.38 -34.47
C ILE A 9 -31.69 1.18 -34.19
N GLY A 10 -31.86 0.08 -34.91
CA GLY A 10 -31.01 -1.11 -34.80
C GLY A 10 -29.54 -0.82 -35.12
N LEU A 11 -29.27 -0.07 -36.18
CA LEU A 11 -27.91 0.34 -36.55
C LEU A 11 -27.27 1.27 -35.51
N ILE A 12 -28.04 2.22 -34.95
CA ILE A 12 -27.55 3.12 -33.90
C ILE A 12 -27.24 2.34 -32.61
N ALA A 13 -28.15 1.44 -32.20
CA ALA A 13 -27.93 0.59 -31.03
C ALA A 13 -26.74 -0.34 -31.21
N LEU A 14 -26.59 -0.95 -32.39
CA LEU A 14 -25.45 -1.78 -32.74
C LEU A 14 -24.14 -0.98 -32.70
N ALA A 15 -24.12 0.22 -33.27
CA ALA A 15 -22.96 1.11 -33.21
C ALA A 15 -22.62 1.50 -31.76
N PHE A 16 -23.62 1.75 -30.91
CA PHE A 16 -23.42 2.05 -29.49
C PHE A 16 -22.82 0.86 -28.73
N VAL A 17 -23.26 -0.36 -29.01
CA VAL A 17 -22.75 -1.61 -28.39
C VAL A 17 -21.37 -1.98 -28.92
N LEU A 18 -21.07 -1.71 -30.20
CA LEU A 18 -19.75 -1.94 -30.79
C LEU A 18 -18.74 -0.84 -30.44
N LYS A 19 -19.20 0.33 -30.02
CA LYS A 19 -18.36 1.46 -29.59
C LYS A 19 -17.33 1.08 -28.52
N PRO A 20 -17.64 0.38 -27.41
CA PRO A 20 -16.63 -0.02 -26.43
C PRO A 20 -15.62 -1.05 -26.95
N LEU A 21 -15.98 -1.84 -27.98
CA LEU A 21 -15.08 -2.81 -28.61
C LEU A 21 -14.08 -2.12 -29.57
N ILE A 22 -14.54 -1.10 -30.29
CA ILE A 22 -13.72 -0.33 -31.24
C ILE A 22 -12.93 0.78 -30.52
N ALA A 23 -13.48 1.37 -29.47
CA ALA A 23 -12.83 2.41 -28.66
C ALA A 23 -11.61 1.92 -27.86
N LYS A 24 -11.28 0.63 -27.90
CA LYS A 24 -10.00 0.12 -27.40
C LYS A 24 -8.81 0.61 -28.23
N GLU A 25 -9.05 1.11 -29.44
CA GLU A 25 -8.01 1.61 -30.36
C GLU A 25 -8.12 3.11 -30.72
N TYR A 26 -9.24 3.77 -30.38
CA TYR A 26 -9.47 5.19 -30.69
C TYR A 26 -9.36 6.14 -29.48
N ILE A 27 -9.05 5.63 -28.28
CA ILE A 27 -8.66 6.47 -27.13
C ILE A 27 -7.13 6.53 -27.09
N ALA A 28 -6.54 7.17 -28.09
CA ALA A 28 -5.15 7.60 -28.07
C ALA A 28 -4.86 8.68 -29.12
N LEU A 29 -5.63 9.78 -29.14
CA LEU A 29 -4.98 11.08 -29.29
C LEU A 29 -4.49 11.45 -27.88
N ASP A 30 -3.51 10.64 -27.45
CA ASP A 30 -2.93 10.60 -26.13
C ASP A 30 -1.91 11.73 -26.06
N HIS A 31 -2.36 12.94 -25.72
CA HIS A 31 -1.48 13.90 -25.06
C HIS A 31 -1.35 13.51 -23.58
N ARG A 32 -1.16 12.21 -23.27
CA ARG A 32 -0.56 11.87 -21.99
C ARG A 32 0.81 12.51 -22.00
N ASP A 33 0.97 13.48 -21.11
CA ASP A 33 2.25 14.08 -20.80
C ASP A 33 3.25 12.95 -20.56
N GLU A 34 4.44 13.04 -21.15
CA GLU A 34 5.55 12.09 -20.99
C GLU A 34 5.76 11.75 -19.49
N LYS A 35 5.52 12.74 -18.62
CA LYS A 35 5.55 12.59 -17.16
C LYS A 35 4.53 11.57 -16.64
N THR A 36 3.30 11.58 -17.16
CA THR A 36 2.23 10.64 -16.74
C THR A 36 2.50 9.22 -17.20
N VAL A 37 2.99 9.03 -18.44
CA VAL A 37 3.41 7.71 -18.96
C VAL A 37 4.55 7.14 -18.13
N LYS A 38 5.55 7.97 -17.81
CA LYS A 38 6.69 7.57 -16.98
C LYS A 38 6.28 7.21 -15.56
N LEU A 39 5.35 7.97 -14.97
CA LEU A 39 4.81 7.68 -13.64
C LEU A 39 4.03 6.36 -13.63
N ASP A 40 3.16 6.13 -14.61
CA ASP A 40 2.40 4.88 -14.76
C ASP A 40 3.34 3.67 -14.89
N ALA A 41 4.42 3.82 -15.66
CA ALA A 41 5.44 2.77 -15.81
C ALA A 41 6.16 2.47 -14.48
N LEU A 42 6.50 3.49 -13.69
CA LEU A 42 7.11 3.29 -12.37
C LEU A 42 6.14 2.63 -11.37
N ILE A 43 4.86 3.01 -11.40
CA ILE A 43 3.81 2.38 -10.58
C ILE A 43 3.66 0.91 -10.95
N ALA A 44 3.63 0.59 -12.24
CA ALA A 44 3.58 -0.79 -12.72
C ALA A 44 4.81 -1.59 -12.25
N LYS A 45 6.01 -1.00 -12.34
CA LYS A 45 7.25 -1.64 -11.86
C LYS A 45 7.19 -1.91 -10.35
N LYS A 46 6.75 -0.94 -9.54
CA LYS A 46 6.57 -1.12 -8.08
C LYS A 46 5.63 -2.29 -7.78
N ASN A 47 4.48 -2.32 -8.44
CA ASN A 47 3.48 -3.37 -8.22
C ASN A 47 4.01 -4.76 -8.60
N LYS A 48 4.82 -4.85 -9.66
CA LYS A 48 5.48 -6.11 -10.05
C LYS A 48 6.40 -6.61 -8.93
N ILE A 49 7.32 -5.78 -8.43
CA ILE A 49 8.26 -6.18 -7.39
C ILE A 49 7.54 -6.58 -6.10
N TYR A 50 6.42 -5.93 -5.77
CA TYR A 50 5.57 -6.33 -4.64
C TYR A 50 4.95 -7.72 -4.82
N MET A 51 4.52 -8.08 -6.02
CA MET A 51 4.04 -9.44 -6.30
C MET A 51 5.18 -10.44 -6.18
N ASP A 52 6.36 -10.11 -6.71
CA ASP A 52 7.54 -10.97 -6.60
C ASP A 52 7.94 -11.22 -5.12
N ILE A 53 7.90 -10.20 -4.25
CA ILE A 53 8.15 -10.35 -2.80
C ILE A 53 7.08 -11.23 -2.15
N LYS A 54 5.81 -11.07 -2.54
CA LYS A 54 4.71 -11.85 -1.98
C LYS A 54 4.83 -13.33 -2.36
N ASP A 55 5.19 -13.61 -3.61
CA ASP A 55 5.41 -14.96 -4.09
C ASP A 55 6.62 -15.58 -3.38
N LEU A 56 7.69 -14.82 -3.18
CA LEU A 56 8.86 -15.22 -2.39
C LEU A 56 8.48 -15.59 -0.94
N ASP A 57 7.73 -14.71 -0.25
CA ASP A 57 7.26 -14.94 1.12
C ASP A 57 6.37 -16.19 1.20
N PHE A 58 5.55 -16.43 0.17
CA PHE A 58 4.72 -17.63 0.08
C PHE A 58 5.56 -18.90 -0.11
N GLU A 59 6.51 -18.90 -1.05
CA GLU A 59 7.39 -20.04 -1.32
C GLU A 59 8.22 -20.43 -0.10
N PHE A 60 8.72 -19.45 0.65
CA PHE A 60 9.41 -19.68 1.92
C PHE A 60 8.45 -20.24 2.98
N GLY A 61 7.24 -19.69 3.09
CA GLY A 61 6.21 -20.14 4.04
C GLY A 61 5.78 -21.60 3.85
N ILE A 62 5.87 -22.14 2.62
CA ILE A 62 5.61 -23.56 2.33
C ILE A 62 6.87 -24.43 2.34
N GLY A 63 8.02 -23.89 2.73
CA GLY A 63 9.28 -24.61 2.89
C GLY A 63 9.99 -24.98 1.58
N LYS A 64 9.69 -24.30 0.47
CA LYS A 64 10.35 -24.57 -0.83
C LYS A 64 11.76 -23.98 -0.95
N MET A 65 12.16 -23.09 -0.03
CA MET A 65 13.43 -22.37 -0.10
C MET A 65 14.19 -22.43 1.21
N ALA A 66 15.52 -22.39 1.13
CA ALA A 66 16.38 -22.20 2.28
C ALA A 66 16.28 -20.77 2.82
N GLU A 67 16.47 -20.62 4.12
CA GLU A 67 16.28 -19.34 4.81
C GLU A 67 17.30 -18.28 4.38
N ASP A 68 18.54 -18.68 4.08
CA ASP A 68 19.59 -17.77 3.61
C ASP A 68 19.29 -17.23 2.21
N ASP A 69 18.81 -18.08 1.30
CA ASP A 69 18.40 -17.70 -0.05
C ASP A 69 17.20 -16.75 0.01
N TYR A 70 16.19 -17.08 0.82
CA TYR A 70 15.04 -16.21 1.07
C TYR A 70 15.47 -14.83 1.58
N ARG A 71 16.30 -14.76 2.62
CA ARG A 71 16.76 -13.50 3.21
C ARG A 71 17.49 -12.63 2.20
N SER A 72 18.40 -13.22 1.43
CA SER A 72 19.20 -12.49 0.45
C SER A 72 18.32 -11.93 -0.68
N LEU A 73 17.45 -12.75 -1.26
CA LEU A 73 16.58 -12.37 -2.36
C LEU A 73 15.53 -11.33 -1.91
N ARG A 74 14.93 -11.52 -0.73
CA ARG A 74 13.99 -10.55 -0.15
C ARG A 74 14.63 -9.19 0.07
N LYS A 75 15.85 -9.17 0.60
CA LYS A 75 16.61 -7.92 0.82
C LYS A 75 16.87 -7.21 -0.50
N GLN A 76 17.23 -7.95 -1.55
CA GLN A 76 17.44 -7.39 -2.88
C GLN A 76 16.15 -6.78 -3.46
N SER A 77 15.04 -7.52 -3.43
CA SER A 77 13.75 -7.02 -3.93
C SER A 77 13.24 -5.81 -3.16
N MET A 78 13.45 -5.78 -1.83
CA MET A 78 13.16 -4.59 -1.00
C MET A 78 14.00 -3.39 -1.41
N ALA A 79 15.29 -3.59 -1.71
CA ALA A 79 16.15 -2.51 -2.16
C ALA A 79 15.72 -1.98 -3.54
N GLU A 80 15.30 -2.87 -4.45
CA GLU A 80 14.81 -2.48 -5.77
C GLU A 80 13.52 -1.65 -5.68
N VAL A 81 12.54 -2.10 -4.89
CA VAL A 81 11.28 -1.34 -4.77
C VAL A 81 11.47 0.00 -4.07
N ALA A 82 12.40 0.09 -3.10
CA ALA A 82 12.76 1.34 -2.47
C ALA A 82 13.34 2.35 -3.48
N ASP A 83 14.13 1.89 -4.46
CA ASP A 83 14.63 2.75 -5.53
C ASP A 83 13.51 3.24 -6.45
N VAL A 84 12.59 2.35 -6.85
CA VAL A 84 11.43 2.72 -7.67
C VAL A 84 10.53 3.73 -6.97
N ILE A 85 10.30 3.57 -5.66
CA ILE A 85 9.51 4.54 -4.87
C ILE A 85 10.21 5.90 -4.86
N ARG A 86 11.53 5.98 -4.69
CA ARG A 86 12.26 7.26 -4.79
C ARG A 86 12.08 7.91 -6.15
N GLN A 87 12.12 7.13 -7.24
CA GLN A 87 11.89 7.66 -8.58
C GLN A 87 10.47 8.22 -8.75
N ILE A 88 9.47 7.59 -8.12
CA ILE A 88 8.09 8.07 -8.06
C ILE A 88 8.01 9.37 -7.26
N ASP A 89 8.64 9.44 -6.09
CA ASP A 89 8.59 10.63 -5.23
C ASP A 89 9.25 11.85 -5.90
N ILE A 90 10.40 11.63 -6.56
CA ILE A 90 11.13 12.68 -7.30
C ILE A 90 10.35 13.12 -8.55
N GLY A 91 9.73 12.18 -9.28
CA GLY A 91 8.93 12.49 -10.48
C GLY A 91 7.52 13.02 -10.18
N GLY A 92 6.98 12.71 -9.00
CA GLY A 92 5.63 13.00 -8.54
C GLY A 92 5.49 14.27 -7.72
N GLY A 93 6.54 15.09 -7.61
CA GLY A 93 6.58 16.33 -6.81
C GLY A 93 5.54 17.40 -7.14
N GLU A 94 4.64 17.17 -8.12
CA GLU A 94 3.53 18.08 -8.46
C GLU A 94 2.24 17.33 -8.86
N SER A 95 2.00 16.12 -8.36
CA SER A 95 0.66 15.51 -8.45
C SER A 95 0.03 15.43 -7.06
N SER A 96 -0.15 16.61 -6.46
CA SER A 96 -1.17 16.84 -5.43
C SER A 96 -2.48 17.24 -6.12
N GLU A 97 -3.10 16.31 -6.83
CA GLU A 97 -4.51 16.44 -7.23
C GLU A 97 -5.25 15.23 -6.65
N GLY A 98 -5.78 15.41 -5.42
CA GLY A 98 -6.56 14.37 -4.77
C GLY A 98 -6.49 14.30 -3.25
N ASN A 99 -5.93 15.29 -2.54
CA ASN A 99 -6.32 15.56 -1.16
C ASN A 99 -5.93 16.99 -0.83
N GLY A 100 -6.85 17.73 -0.22
CA GLY A 100 -6.83 19.20 -0.15
C GLY A 100 -5.49 19.77 0.28
N LYS A 101 -5.12 20.90 -0.32
CA LYS A 101 -3.93 21.73 -0.04
C LYS A 101 -3.58 21.70 1.45
N ILE A 102 -2.74 20.75 1.84
CA ILE A 102 -2.04 20.81 3.11
C ILE A 102 -0.91 21.78 2.83
N THR A 103 -1.20 23.07 3.03
CA THR A 103 -0.19 24.11 2.99
C THR A 103 0.74 23.91 4.19
N ASP A 104 1.99 24.34 4.07
CA ASP A 104 2.93 24.36 5.20
C ASP A 104 2.32 25.08 6.41
N GLU A 105 1.49 26.09 6.17
CA GLU A 105 0.70 26.80 7.19
C GLU A 105 -0.33 25.89 7.90
N TYR A 106 -1.01 24.99 7.18
CA TYR A 106 -1.92 24.00 7.77
C TYR A 106 -1.15 22.98 8.61
N ILE A 107 0.03 22.55 8.16
CA ILE A 107 0.92 21.66 8.93
C ILE A 107 1.39 22.35 10.21
N GLU A 108 1.91 23.57 10.11
CA GLU A 108 2.35 24.41 11.25
C GLU A 108 1.23 24.58 12.28
N LYS A 109 0.00 24.85 11.82
CA LYS A 109 -1.18 24.99 12.70
C LYS A 109 -1.53 23.69 13.43
N LEU A 110 -1.45 22.53 12.75
CA LEU A 110 -1.66 21.22 13.38
C LEU A 110 -0.57 20.89 14.41
N ILE A 111 0.70 21.22 14.11
CA ILE A 111 1.82 21.04 15.04
C ILE A 111 1.67 21.95 16.26
N ALA A 112 1.33 23.22 16.07
CA ALA A 112 1.11 24.18 17.15
C ALA A 112 -0.04 23.75 18.07
N ALA A 113 -1.14 23.23 17.51
CA ALA A 113 -2.27 22.71 18.28
C ALA A 113 -1.87 21.49 19.14
N LYS A 114 -1.03 20.58 18.62
CA LYS A 114 -0.48 19.47 19.41
C LYS A 114 0.54 19.92 20.46
N ARG A 115 1.33 20.96 20.19
CA ARG A 115 2.26 21.55 21.16
C ARG A 115 1.54 22.22 22.34
N LYS A 116 0.37 22.83 22.12
CA LYS A 116 -0.48 23.36 23.21
C LYS A 116 -1.12 22.25 24.07
N LYS A 117 -1.21 21.04 23.55
CA LYS A 117 -1.65 19.83 24.26
C LYS A 117 -0.46 19.00 24.80
N LYS A 118 0.72 19.60 24.93
CA LYS A 118 1.79 18.97 25.72
C LYS A 118 1.41 19.08 27.20
N ILE A 119 1.08 17.90 27.74
CA ILE A 119 1.48 17.46 29.07
C ILE A 119 2.71 18.26 29.52
N ALA A 120 2.54 18.95 30.64
CA ALA A 120 3.60 19.72 31.26
C ALA A 120 4.82 18.81 31.53
N PRO A 121 6.04 19.23 31.21
CA PRO A 121 7.25 18.51 31.55
C PRO A 121 7.62 18.79 33.02
N ASP A 122 6.94 18.11 33.94
CA ASP A 122 7.43 17.83 35.30
C ASP A 122 6.42 16.92 36.02
N GLU A 123 6.32 15.67 35.57
CA GLU A 123 6.12 14.50 36.44
C GLU A 123 6.22 13.25 35.56
N ILE A 124 7.41 12.64 35.53
CA ILE A 124 7.51 11.25 35.12
C ILE A 124 6.92 10.45 36.27
N VAL A 125 5.59 10.28 36.29
CA VAL A 125 4.99 9.18 37.04
C VAL A 125 5.28 7.93 36.21
N ILE A 126 6.39 7.27 36.52
CA ILE A 126 6.60 5.88 36.14
C ILE A 126 5.59 5.09 36.96
N GLU A 127 4.36 4.94 36.47
CA GLU A 127 3.52 3.81 36.86
C GLU A 127 4.15 2.56 36.24
N SER A 128 5.19 2.08 36.93
CA SER A 128 5.77 0.77 36.74
C SER A 128 4.71 -0.24 37.10
N HIS A 129 4.03 -0.84 36.12
CA HIS A 129 3.71 -2.26 36.10
C HIS A 129 3.37 -2.70 34.66
N PRO A 130 4.36 -2.89 33.77
CA PRO A 130 4.17 -3.86 32.70
C PRO A 130 4.35 -5.23 33.36
N GLU A 131 3.28 -5.77 33.95
CA GLU A 131 3.25 -7.20 34.24
C GLU A 131 3.46 -7.93 32.90
N ILE A 132 4.59 -8.61 32.78
CA ILE A 132 5.03 -9.31 31.57
C ILE A 132 4.83 -10.81 31.77
N LEU A 133 4.33 -11.48 30.73
CA LEU A 133 4.09 -12.92 30.70
C LEU A 133 4.98 -13.58 29.66
N THR A 134 5.78 -14.56 30.08
CA THR A 134 6.68 -15.28 29.16
C THR A 134 5.99 -16.52 28.63
N CYS A 135 6.00 -16.71 27.31
CA CYS A 135 5.42 -17.88 26.68
C CYS A 135 6.21 -19.15 27.05
N SER A 136 5.55 -20.16 27.62
CA SER A 136 6.17 -21.44 27.96
C SER A 136 6.58 -22.30 26.76
N GLN A 137 6.06 -21.99 25.57
CA GLN A 137 6.33 -22.78 24.36
C GLN A 137 7.50 -22.25 23.52
N CYS A 138 7.66 -20.93 23.42
CA CYS A 138 8.71 -20.30 22.59
C CYS A 138 9.59 -19.29 23.33
N GLY A 139 9.28 -18.95 24.59
CA GLY A 139 10.06 -18.00 25.38
C GLY A 139 9.79 -16.52 25.10
N GLN A 140 8.87 -16.19 24.17
CA GLN A 140 8.55 -14.79 23.86
C GLN A 140 7.92 -14.08 25.06
N VAL A 141 8.41 -12.87 25.34
CA VAL A 141 7.84 -11.98 26.36
C VAL A 141 6.62 -11.26 25.78
N ASN A 142 5.49 -11.40 26.44
CA ASN A 142 4.22 -10.81 26.04
C ASN A 142 3.66 -9.93 27.17
N ASN A 143 2.74 -9.03 26.84
CA ASN A 143 1.97 -8.29 27.84
C ASN A 143 1.07 -9.27 28.63
N ILE A 144 0.88 -9.10 29.94
CA ILE A 144 -0.02 -9.96 30.75
C ILE A 144 -1.47 -9.97 30.26
N GLU A 145 -1.93 -8.97 29.52
CA GLU A 145 -3.27 -8.96 28.90
C GLU A 145 -3.37 -9.83 27.65
N ALA A 146 -2.24 -10.26 27.08
CA ALA A 146 -2.22 -11.08 25.88
C ALA A 146 -2.84 -12.47 26.15
N LYS A 147 -3.85 -12.83 25.35
CA LYS A 147 -4.51 -14.14 25.42
C LYS A 147 -3.74 -15.24 24.68
N PHE A 148 -2.94 -14.85 23.69
CA PHE A 148 -2.11 -15.73 22.85
C PHE A 148 -0.73 -15.12 22.67
N CYS A 149 0.28 -15.96 22.49
CA CYS A 149 1.63 -15.54 22.20
C CYS A 149 1.69 -14.85 20.84
N SER A 150 2.32 -13.67 20.80
CA SER A 150 2.53 -12.88 19.58
C SER A 150 3.43 -13.57 18.54
N GLU A 151 4.28 -14.50 18.98
CA GLU A 151 5.25 -15.18 18.12
C GLU A 151 4.73 -16.54 17.63
N CYS A 152 4.31 -17.42 18.54
CA CYS A 152 3.94 -18.80 18.20
C CYS A 152 2.44 -19.11 18.27
N GLY A 153 1.60 -18.15 18.66
CA GLY A 153 0.15 -18.32 18.76
C GLY A 153 -0.35 -19.20 19.91
N THR A 154 0.54 -19.77 20.73
CA THR A 154 0.15 -20.58 21.90
C THR A 154 -0.67 -19.76 22.89
N LYS A 155 -1.78 -20.30 23.39
CA LYS A 155 -2.61 -19.64 24.41
C LYS A 155 -1.80 -19.42 25.68
N LEU A 156 -1.80 -18.18 26.17
CA LEU A 156 -1.09 -17.81 27.39
C LEU A 156 -1.99 -18.08 28.60
N VAL A 157 -1.43 -18.69 29.64
CA VAL A 157 -2.10 -18.96 30.91
C VAL A 157 -1.55 -17.96 31.92
N LYS A 158 -2.44 -17.24 32.60
CA LYS A 158 -2.09 -16.40 33.74
C LYS A 158 -2.14 -17.28 34.98
N ASP A 159 -1.09 -17.26 35.79
CA ASP A 159 -1.09 -17.91 37.11
C ASP A 159 -2.03 -17.17 38.09
#